data_AF-A0ABD0RV26-F1
#
_entry.id   AF-A0ABD0RV26-F1
#
_cell.length_a   1.000
_cell.length_b   1.000
_cell.length_c   1.000
_cell.angle_alpha   90.00
_cell.angle_beta   90.00
_cell.angle_gamma   90.00
#
_symmetry.space_group_name_H-M   'P 1'
#
loop_
_entity.id
_entity.type
_entity.pdbx_description
1 polymer ?
#
loop_
_entity_poly.entity_id
_entity_poly.type
_entity_poly.pdbx_seq_one_letter_code
_entity_poly.pdbx_strand_id
1 'polypeptide(L)' 'EGITQTVEQAINGDFMGRLIIQPTGSGEENMIIMTLPVIATHYLDSTNQWDTVGMERRNEAIKHINT' A
#
# COMPACT_ATOMS: atom_id res chain seq x y z
N GLU A 1 16.45 9.12 -18.34
CA GLU A 1 15.38 8.14 -18.71
C GLU A 1 15.54 6.80 -17.99
N GLY A 2 16.72 6.15 -17.99
CA GLY A 2 16.88 4.82 -17.39
C GLY A 2 16.60 4.68 -15.87
N ILE A 3 16.92 5.69 -15.05
CA ILE A 3 16.69 5.61 -13.58
C ILE A 3 15.19 5.63 -13.26
N THR A 4 14.43 6.54 -13.88
CA THR A 4 12.98 6.67 -13.67
C THR A 4 12.25 5.39 -14.06
N GLN A 5 12.56 4.81 -15.22
CA GLN A 5 11.96 3.54 -15.67
C GLN A 5 12.28 2.38 -14.71
N THR A 6 13.49 2.33 -14.16
CA THR A 6 13.88 1.28 -13.21
C THR A 6 13.14 1.41 -11.88
N VAL A 7 12.93 2.65 -11.41
CA VAL A 7 12.17 2.92 -10.19
C VAL A 7 10.70 2.58 -10.37
N GLU A 8 10.08 2.93 -11.50
CA GLU A 8 8.69 2.56 -11.80
C GLU A 8 8.50 1.05 -11.98
N GLN A 9 9.48 0.35 -12.55
CA GLN A 9 9.46 -1.12 -12.61
C GLN A 9 9.51 -1.76 -11.21
N ALA A 10 10.26 -1.15 -10.28
CA ALA A 10 10.38 -1.63 -8.91
C ALA A 10 9.19 -1.23 -8.01
N ILE A 11 8.62 -0.04 -8.25
CA ILE A 11 7.52 0.54 -7.49
C ILE A 11 6.31 0.70 -8.40
N ASN A 12 5.41 -0.28 -8.31
CA ASN A 12 4.17 -0.34 -9.09
C ASN A 12 3.01 -0.82 -8.20
N GLY A 13 1.81 -0.86 -8.78
CA GLY A 13 0.61 -1.29 -8.07
C GLY A 13 0.71 -2.68 -7.44
N ASP A 14 1.24 -3.69 -8.15
CA ASP A 14 1.42 -5.05 -7.60
C ASP A 14 2.32 -5.05 -6.35
N PHE A 15 3.47 -4.36 -6.43
CA PHE A 15 4.36 -4.23 -5.27
C PHE A 15 3.66 -3.56 -4.08
N MET A 16 2.97 -2.44 -4.33
CA MET A 16 2.24 -1.70 -3.30
C MET A 16 1.08 -2.52 -2.71
N GLY A 17 0.41 -3.34 -3.52
CA GLY A 17 -0.62 -4.25 -3.06
C GLY A 17 -0.12 -5.26 -2.02
N ARG A 18 1.15 -5.64 -2.03
CA ARG A 18 1.72 -6.56 -1.02
C ARG A 18 1.92 -5.90 0.34
N LEU A 19 1.90 -4.57 0.40
CA LEU A 19 2.04 -3.79 1.63
C LEU A 19 0.69 -3.52 2.33
N ILE A 20 -0.44 -3.88 1.70
CA ILE A 20 -1.75 -3.89 2.35
C ILE A 20 -1.79 -5.09 3.28
N ILE A 21 -1.33 -4.87 4.52
CA ILE A 21 -1.28 -5.87 5.58
C ILE A 21 -1.99 -5.34 6.82
N GLN A 22 -2.59 -6.25 7.59
CA GLN A 22 -3.19 -5.91 8.89
C GLN A 22 -2.07 -5.56 9.89
N PRO A 23 -2.05 -4.35 10.46
CA PRO A 23 -1.15 -4.03 11.55
C PRO A 23 -1.52 -4.82 12.82
N THR A 24 -0.49 -5.17 13.60
CA THR A 24 -0.61 -5.98 14.82
C THR A 24 0.46 -5.57 15.83
N GLY A 25 0.26 -5.85 17.12
CA GLY A 25 1.29 -5.64 18.16
C GLY A 25 0.83 -4.68 19.25
N SER A 26 1.79 -4.20 20.04
CA SER A 26 1.57 -3.10 20.98
C SER A 26 1.19 -1.79 20.26
N GLY A 27 0.79 -0.75 20.98
CA GLY A 27 0.41 0.52 20.36
C GLY A 27 1.49 1.11 19.44
N GLU A 28 2.76 1.04 19.85
CA GLU A 28 3.89 1.52 19.05
C GLU A 28 4.14 0.63 17.82
N GLU A 29 4.23 -0.69 18.01
CA GLU A 29 4.42 -1.64 16.90
C GLU A 29 3.27 -1.57 15.89
N ASN A 30 2.04 -1.43 16.38
CA ASN A 30 0.85 -1.27 15.55
C ASN A 30 0.95 -0.02 14.68
N MET A 31 1.35 1.12 15.25
CA MET A 31 1.58 2.35 14.46
C MET A 31 2.73 2.20 13.46
N ILE A 32 3.83 1.54 13.83
CA ILE A 32 4.95 1.28 12.92
C ILE A 32 4.47 0.44 11.73
N ILE A 33 3.71 -0.63 11.97
CA ILE A 33 3.24 -1.51 10.90
C ILE A 33 2.16 -0.84 10.05
N MET A 34 1.29 -0.02 10.65
CA MET A 34 0.24 0.72 9.95
C MET A 34 0.80 1.68 8.89
N THR A 35 2.07 2.07 8.97
CA THR A 35 2.72 2.88 7.91
C THR A 35 2.67 2.20 6.54
N LEU A 36 2.74 0.87 6.47
CA LEU A 36 2.74 0.11 5.22
C LEU A 36 1.42 0.23 4.45
N PRO A 37 0.23 -0.12 5.02
CA PRO A 37 -1.04 0.06 4.33
C PRO A 37 -1.35 1.55 4.05
N VAL A 38 -0.89 2.49 4.87
CA VAL A 38 -1.05 3.94 4.60
C VAL A 38 -0.30 4.35 3.33
N ILE A 39 0.98 3.99 3.21
CA ILE A 39 1.82 4.32 2.04
C ILE A 39 1.26 3.66 0.79
N ALA A 40 0.89 2.37 0.88
CA ALA A 40 0.31 1.61 -0.23
C ALA A 40 -0.98 2.24 -0.73
N THR A 41 -1.91 2.55 0.17
CA THR A 41 -3.21 3.17 -0.15
C THR A 41 -3.00 4.52 -0.80
N HIS A 42 -2.10 5.35 -0.25
CA HIS A 42 -1.80 6.68 -0.80
C HIS A 42 -1.24 6.60 -2.23
N TYR A 43 -0.29 5.69 -2.47
CA TYR A 43 0.27 5.49 -3.81
C TYR A 43 -0.79 5.00 -4.80
N LEU A 44 -1.56 3.97 -4.43
CA LEU A 44 -2.58 3.38 -5.31
C LEU A 44 -3.71 4.35 -5.64
N ASP A 45 -4.15 5.17 -4.67
CA ASP A 45 -5.13 6.25 -4.89
C ASP A 45 -4.56 7.33 -5.81
N SER A 46 -3.32 7.77 -5.56
CA SER A 46 -2.70 8.89 -6.29
C SER A 46 -2.32 8.54 -7.73
N THR A 47 -2.12 7.25 -8.01
CA THR A 47 -1.75 6.75 -9.34
C THR A 47 -2.88 6.01 -10.05
N ASN A 48 -4.04 5.87 -9.39
CA ASN A 48 -5.21 5.13 -9.89
C ASN A 48 -4.87 3.69 -10.34
N GLN A 49 -4.08 2.97 -9.54
CA GLN A 49 -3.57 1.63 -9.88
C GLN A 49 -4.32 0.49 -9.19
N TRP A 50 -5.48 0.74 -8.59
CA TRP A 50 -6.25 -0.30 -7.88
C TRP A 50 -6.65 -1.49 -8.74
N ASP A 51 -6.88 -1.29 -10.04
CA ASP A 51 -7.16 -2.37 -10.99
C ASP A 51 -6.04 -3.43 -11.06
N THR A 52 -4.80 -3.05 -10.75
CA THR A 52 -3.65 -3.97 -10.77
C THR A 52 -3.59 -4.91 -9.57
N VAL A 53 -4.28 -4.57 -8.48
CA VAL A 53 -4.28 -5.33 -7.22
C VAL A 53 -5.66 -5.90 -6.87
N GLY A 54 -6.72 -5.43 -7.50
CA GLY A 54 -8.11 -5.73 -7.18
C GLY A 54 -8.79 -4.55 -6.50
N MET A 55 -9.88 -4.04 -7.10
CA MET A 55 -10.61 -2.86 -6.62
C MET A 55 -11.19 -3.07 -5.21
N GLU A 56 -11.56 -4.30 -4.87
CA GLU A 56 -12.05 -4.67 -3.55
C GLU A 56 -11.02 -4.46 -2.43
N ARG A 57 -9.72 -4.54 -2.75
CA ARG A 57 -8.64 -4.37 -1.78
C ARG A 57 -8.53 -2.97 -1.23
N ARG A 58 -9.12 -1.98 -1.90
CA ARG A 58 -9.19 -0.60 -1.36
C ARG A 58 -9.94 -0.55 -0.04
N ASN A 59 -11.05 -1.27 0.06
CA ASN A 59 -11.83 -1.32 1.30
C ASN A 59 -11.08 -2.08 2.41
N GLU A 60 -10.34 -3.13 2.03
CA GLU A 60 -9.47 -3.86 2.95
C GLU A 60 -8.38 -2.94 3.54
N ALA A 61 -7.71 -2.18 2.70
CA ALA A 61 -6.65 -1.26 3.13
C ALA A 61 -7.19 -0.17 4.07
N ILE A 62 -8.34 0.42 3.74
CA ILE A 62 -9.01 1.41 4.61
C ILE A 62 -9.39 0.80 5.97
N LYS A 63 -9.82 -0.47 5.99
CA LYS A 63 -10.13 -1.17 7.24
C LYS A 63 -8.88 -1.33 8.12
N HIS A 64 -7.75 -1.72 7.53
CA HIS A 64 -6.48 -1.88 8.25
C HIS A 64 -5.97 -0.55 8.83
N ILE A 65 -6.22 0.57 8.16
CA ILE A 65 -5.82 1.92 8.61
C ILE A 65 -6.70 2.43 9.77
N ASN A 66 -7.98 2.07 9.81
CA ASN A 66 -8.93 2.55 10.81
C ASN A 66 -8.99 1.69 12.09
N THR A 67 -8.04 0.77 12.29
CA THR A 67 -7.96 -0.11 13.48
C THR A 67 -7.26 0.57 14.64
#